data_AF-A0A7V4QW92-F1
#
_entry.id   AF-A0A7V4QW92-F1
#
_cell.length_a   1.000
_cell.length_b   1.000
_cell.length_c   1.000
_cell.angle_alpha   90.00
_cell.angle_beta   90.00
_cell.angle_gamma   90.00
#
_symmetry.space_group_name_H-M   'P 1'
#
loop_
_entity.id
_entity.type
_entity.pdbx_description
1 polymer ?
#
loop_
_entity_poly.entity_id
_entity_poly.type
_entity_poly.pdbx_seq_one_letter_code
_entity_poly.pdbx_strand_id
1 'polypeptide(L)'
;MEDKKNKEDNIDFINLILMLNQNALISLGEIPRFVGGKKNANLPLARQTINMIKAIQEKTKNNLTPGESKLVFRILGELQKKYVTLAGLDKPGPIKTQTTKTEIEDVLSKLSDADLEKILNELKKQTNEGNK
;
A
#
# COMPACT_ATOMS: atom_id res chain seq x y z
N MET A 1 -22.11 33.31 19.31
CA MET A 1 -20.89 32.46 19.37
C MET A 1 -21.21 31.35 20.36
N GLU A 2 -21.91 30.32 19.91
CA GLU A 2 -22.46 29.28 20.79
C GLU A 2 -21.48 28.10 20.91
N ASP A 3 -21.24 27.70 22.16
CA ASP A 3 -20.93 26.35 22.61
C ASP A 3 -19.72 25.63 22.00
N LYS A 4 -18.52 26.06 22.40
CA LYS A 4 -17.45 25.08 22.76
C LYS A 4 -17.81 24.42 24.09
N LYS A 5 -18.95 23.72 24.15
CA LYS A 5 -19.24 22.80 25.24
C LYS A 5 -18.24 21.65 25.08
N ASN A 6 -17.40 21.42 26.09
CA ASN A 6 -16.50 20.26 26.14
C ASN A 6 -17.35 19.01 25.96
N LYS A 7 -17.37 18.49 24.72
CA LYS A 7 -18.11 17.29 24.37
C LYS A 7 -17.32 16.14 24.98
N GLU A 8 -17.93 15.47 25.94
CA GLU A 8 -17.35 14.28 26.57
C GLU A 8 -17.20 13.16 25.55
N ASP A 9 -16.15 12.36 25.71
CA ASP A 9 -15.87 11.22 24.83
C ASP A 9 -16.99 10.18 24.94
N ASN A 10 -17.45 9.67 23.80
CA ASN A 10 -18.46 8.62 23.78
C ASN A 10 -17.78 7.24 23.97
N ILE A 11 -18.09 6.59 25.10
CA ILE A 11 -17.53 5.28 25.46
C ILE A 11 -17.88 4.20 24.42
N ASP A 12 -19.09 4.22 23.85
CA ASP A 12 -19.50 3.23 22.84
C ASP A 12 -18.73 3.42 21.53
N PHE A 13 -18.48 4.66 21.14
CA PHE A 13 -17.64 4.95 19.98
C PHE A 13 -16.20 4.48 20.21
N ILE A 14 -15.63 4.77 21.38
CA ILE A 14 -14.30 4.28 21.76
C ILE A 14 -14.25 2.74 21.69
N ASN A 15 -15.23 2.06 22.29
CA ASN A 15 -15.30 0.61 22.29
C ASN A 15 -15.42 0.04 20.88
N LEU A 16 -16.22 0.64 20.00
CA LEU A 16 -16.33 0.26 18.60
C LEU A 16 -14.96 0.31 17.90
N ILE A 17 -14.24 1.42 18.05
CA ILE A 17 -12.92 1.59 17.44
C ILE A 17 -11.91 0.58 18.01
N LEU A 18 -11.95 0.31 19.32
CA LEU A 18 -11.09 -0.70 19.95
C LEU A 18 -11.40 -2.12 19.47
N MET A 19 -12.67 -2.47 19.30
CA MET A 19 -13.08 -3.77 18.73
C MET A 19 -12.60 -3.93 17.29
N LEU A 20 -12.73 -2.89 16.46
CA LEU A 20 -12.22 -2.89 15.10
C LEU A 20 -10.69 -3.00 15.06
N ASN A 21 -9.99 -2.33 15.98
CA ASN A 21 -8.54 -2.45 16.13
C ASN A 21 -8.11 -3.89 16.45
N GLN A 22 -8.75 -4.53 17.44
CA GLN A 22 -8.46 -5.92 17.78
C GLN A 22 -8.71 -6.86 16.59
N ASN A 23 -9.81 -6.67 15.86
CA ASN A 23 -10.11 -7.46 14.67
C ASN A 23 -9.04 -7.28 13.57
N ALA A 24 -8.60 -6.04 13.35
CA ALA A 24 -7.51 -5.76 12.41
C ALA A 24 -6.20 -6.45 12.85
N LEU A 25 -5.84 -6.39 14.13
CA LEU A 25 -4.64 -7.05 14.67
C LEU A 25 -4.69 -8.58 14.54
N ILE A 26 -5.86 -9.20 14.80
CA ILE A 26 -6.07 -10.63 14.57
C ILE A 26 -5.89 -10.94 13.08
N SER A 27 -6.50 -10.13 12.21
CA SER A 27 -6.42 -10.32 10.76
C SER A 27 -5.01 -10.08 10.21
N LEU A 28 -4.21 -9.22 10.83
CA LEU A 28 -2.79 -9.06 10.52
C LEU A 28 -1.93 -10.25 11.00
N GLY A 29 -2.48 -11.14 11.83
CA GLY A 29 -1.74 -12.23 12.46
C GLY A 29 -0.84 -11.76 13.61
N GLU A 30 -1.04 -10.54 14.13
CA GLU A 30 -0.25 -10.01 15.25
C GLU A 30 -0.62 -10.70 16.57
N ILE A 31 -1.91 -10.99 16.74
CA ILE A 31 -2.48 -11.65 17.91
C ILE A 31 -3.29 -12.88 17.49
N PRO A 32 -3.33 -13.95 18.31
CA PRO A 32 -4.17 -15.10 18.03
C PRO A 32 -5.65 -14.78 18.27
N ARG A 33 -6.54 -15.48 17.57
CA ARG A 33 -8.01 -15.33 17.77
C ARG A 33 -8.49 -15.93 19.10
N PHE A 34 -7.78 -16.95 19.61
CA PHE A 34 -8.10 -17.63 20.87
C PHE A 34 -6.82 -17.90 21.65
N VAL A 35 -6.95 -18.06 22.98
CA VAL A 35 -5.82 -18.44 23.84
C VAL A 35 -5.28 -19.79 23.39
N GLY A 36 -4.00 -19.86 23.02
CA GLY A 36 -3.36 -21.07 22.48
C GLY A 36 -3.59 -21.33 20.97
N GLY A 37 -4.33 -20.46 20.27
CA GLY A 37 -4.60 -20.58 18.84
C GLY A 37 -3.40 -20.16 17.96
N LYS A 38 -3.38 -20.65 16.71
CA LYS A 38 -2.38 -20.23 15.71
C LYS A 38 -2.64 -18.79 15.24
N LYS A 39 -1.56 -18.04 15.05
CA LYS A 39 -1.59 -16.75 14.37
C LYS A 39 -1.72 -17.00 12.87
N ASN A 40 -2.84 -16.59 12.28
CA ASN A 40 -3.10 -16.74 10.85
C ASN A 40 -3.35 -15.36 10.26
N ALA A 41 -2.43 -14.89 9.41
CA ALA A 41 -2.59 -13.61 8.74
C ALA A 41 -3.54 -13.72 7.53
N ASN A 42 -4.48 -12.79 7.46
CA ASN A 42 -5.36 -12.53 6.33
C ASN A 42 -5.27 -11.03 5.98
N LEU A 43 -4.26 -10.68 5.16
CA LEU A 43 -4.01 -9.30 4.76
C LEU A 43 -5.21 -8.65 4.02
N PRO A 44 -5.93 -9.33 3.11
CA PRO A 44 -7.13 -8.76 2.51
C PRO A 44 -8.19 -8.33 3.55
N LEU A 45 -8.46 -9.18 4.55
CA LEU A 45 -9.39 -8.87 5.62
C LEU A 45 -8.88 -7.72 6.51
N ALA A 46 -7.59 -7.73 6.86
CA ALA A 46 -6.98 -6.65 7.63
C ALA A 46 -7.13 -5.30 6.91
N ARG A 47 -6.87 -5.26 5.60
CA ARG A 47 -7.05 -4.05 4.76
C ARG A 47 -8.49 -3.57 4.77
N GLN A 48 -9.46 -4.49 4.64
CA GLN A 48 -10.88 -4.13 4.70
C GLN A 48 -11.24 -3.48 6.03
N THR A 49 -10.79 -4.04 7.15
CA THR A 49 -11.04 -3.49 8.49
C THR A 49 -10.39 -2.11 8.67
N ILE A 50 -9.13 -1.93 8.21
CA ILE A 50 -8.45 -0.63 8.23
C ILE A 50 -9.22 0.41 7.41
N ASN A 51 -9.68 0.03 6.21
CA ASN A 51 -10.50 0.89 5.37
C ASN A 51 -11.84 1.24 6.02
N MET A 52 -12.44 0.33 6.78
CA MET A 52 -13.67 0.59 7.53
C MET A 52 -13.44 1.64 8.63
N ILE A 53 -12.36 1.51 9.41
CA ILE A 53 -12.00 2.52 10.42
C ILE A 53 -11.75 3.89 9.76
N LYS A 54 -11.07 3.91 8.60
CA LYS A 54 -10.85 5.12 7.82
C LYS A 54 -12.16 5.74 7.33
N ALA A 55 -13.08 4.93 6.81
CA ALA A 55 -14.39 5.39 6.37
C ALA A 55 -15.20 5.97 7.54
N ILE A 56 -15.15 5.35 8.73
CA ILE A 56 -15.75 5.88 9.95
C ILE A 56 -15.16 7.25 10.27
N GLN A 57 -13.83 7.38 10.33
CA GLN A 57 -13.15 8.66 10.58
C GLN A 57 -13.62 9.77 9.61
N GLU A 58 -13.67 9.47 8.31
CA GLU A 58 -14.06 10.43 7.27
C GLU A 58 -15.52 10.86 7.42
N LYS A 59 -16.40 9.90 7.71
CA LYS A 59 -17.83 10.14 7.90
C LYS A 59 -18.15 10.83 9.24
N THR A 60 -17.28 10.75 10.24
CA THR A 60 -17.49 11.33 11.57
C THR A 60 -16.65 12.57 11.88
N LYS A 61 -15.79 13.04 10.97
CA LYS A 61 -14.78 14.10 11.23
C LYS A 61 -15.25 15.37 11.97
N ASN A 62 -16.50 15.78 11.80
CA ASN A 62 -17.07 16.98 12.44
C ASN A 62 -17.86 16.66 13.72
N ASN A 63 -18.00 15.38 14.06
CA ASN A 63 -18.74 14.88 15.22
C ASN A 63 -17.82 14.35 16.33
N LEU A 64 -16.53 14.14 16.04
CA LEU A 64 -15.55 13.62 16.99
C LEU A 64 -15.10 14.65 18.00
N THR A 65 -14.94 14.23 19.24
CA THR A 65 -14.20 14.99 20.26
C THR A 65 -12.69 15.01 19.93
N PRO A 66 -11.90 15.88 20.57
CA PRO A 66 -10.44 15.82 20.46
C PRO A 66 -9.84 14.47 20.90
N GLY A 67 -10.42 13.84 21.93
CA GLY A 67 -10.01 12.54 22.44
C GLY A 67 -10.26 11.42 21.42
N GLU A 68 -11.47 11.35 20.90
CA GLU A 68 -11.89 10.38 19.88
C GLU A 68 -11.08 10.53 18.58
N SER A 69 -10.89 11.77 18.11
CA SER A 69 -10.10 12.05 16.90
C SER A 69 -8.65 11.56 17.06
N LYS A 70 -8.04 11.83 18.22
CA LYS A 70 -6.69 11.37 18.55
C LYS A 70 -6.59 9.85 18.63
N LEU A 71 -7.60 9.19 19.22
CA LEU A 71 -7.67 7.73 19.31
C LEU A 71 -7.72 7.10 17.92
N VAL A 72 -8.64 7.55 17.06
CA VAL A 72 -8.82 7.02 15.71
C VAL A 72 -7.56 7.25 14.87
N PHE A 73 -6.97 8.44 14.93
CA PHE A 73 -5.73 8.76 14.23
C PHE A 73 -4.57 7.84 14.64
N ARG A 74 -4.37 7.62 15.94
CA ARG A 74 -3.32 6.74 16.45
C ARG A 74 -3.52 5.30 15.95
N ILE A 75 -4.73 4.76 16.12
CA ILE A 75 -5.05 3.38 15.72
C ILE A 75 -4.86 3.19 14.22
N LEU A 76 -5.35 4.11 13.40
CA LEU A 76 -5.17 4.03 11.94
C LEU A 76 -3.70 4.05 11.55
N GLY A 77 -2.90 4.96 12.11
CA GLY A 77 -1.48 5.06 11.80
C GLY A 77 -0.70 3.78 12.17
N GLU A 78 -0.96 3.23 13.36
CA GLU A 78 -0.34 1.99 13.82
C GLU A 78 -0.71 0.79 12.94
N LEU A 79 -2.00 0.63 12.64
CA LEU A 79 -2.48 -0.47 11.79
C LEU A 79 -1.96 -0.36 10.36
N GLN A 80 -1.94 0.84 9.78
CA GLN A 80 -1.41 1.08 8.43
C GLN A 80 0.08 0.75 8.36
N LYS A 81 0.86 1.21 9.35
CA LYS A 81 2.29 0.89 9.43
C LYS A 81 2.53 -0.61 9.50
N LYS A 82 1.82 -1.31 10.41
CA LYS A 82 1.89 -2.77 10.52
C LYS A 82 1.51 -3.46 9.22
N TYR A 83 0.43 -3.03 8.58
CA TYR A 83 -0.01 -3.57 7.29
C TYR A 83 1.06 -3.42 6.22
N VAL A 84 1.65 -2.24 6.06
CA VAL A 84 2.71 -1.98 5.07
C VAL A 84 3.90 -2.91 5.32
N THR A 85 4.36 -3.05 6.56
CA THR A 85 5.45 -3.96 6.90
C THR A 85 5.12 -5.43 6.64
N LEU A 86 3.95 -5.90 7.09
CA LEU A 86 3.55 -7.30 6.94
C LEU A 86 3.20 -7.67 5.49
N ALA A 87 2.73 -6.71 4.71
CA ALA A 87 2.52 -6.87 3.27
C ALA A 87 3.83 -6.75 2.47
N GLY A 88 4.96 -6.43 3.11
CA GLY A 88 6.25 -6.25 2.46
C GLY A 88 6.34 -5.00 1.58
N LEU A 89 5.53 -3.98 1.87
CA LEU A 89 5.46 -2.71 1.15
C LEU A 89 6.41 -1.65 1.72
N ASP A 90 7.06 -1.90 2.86
CA ASP A 90 8.05 -1.01 3.50
C ASP A 90 9.49 -1.22 3.00
N LYS A 91 9.75 -2.37 2.37
CA LYS A 91 11.04 -2.62 1.71
C LYS A 91 11.03 -1.86 0.38
N PRO A 92 12.11 -1.14 0.02
CA PRO A 92 12.36 -0.80 -1.38
C PRO A 92 12.62 -2.11 -2.13
N GLY A 93 11.54 -2.81 -2.49
CA GLY A 93 11.62 -3.90 -3.45
C GLY A 93 12.11 -3.34 -4.78
N PRO A 94 12.79 -4.15 -5.62
CA PRO A 94 13.14 -3.70 -6.95
C PRO A 94 11.86 -3.22 -7.62
N ILE A 95 11.90 -2.02 -8.18
CA ILE A 95 10.86 -1.48 -9.04
C ILE A 95 10.42 -2.63 -9.95
N LYS A 96 9.17 -3.09 -9.83
CA LYS A 96 8.57 -3.95 -10.85
C LYS A 96 8.27 -3.06 -12.05
N THR A 97 9.32 -2.59 -12.71
CA THR A 97 9.31 -2.47 -14.16
C THR A 97 8.92 -3.86 -14.62
N GLN A 98 7.87 -3.94 -15.41
CA GLN A 98 7.40 -5.19 -15.99
C GLN A 98 8.62 -6.01 -16.43
N THR A 99 8.65 -7.27 -16.02
CA THR A 99 9.63 -8.25 -16.47
C THR A 99 9.42 -8.49 -17.97
N THR A 100 9.85 -7.55 -18.79
CA THR A 100 10.46 -7.78 -20.10
C THR A 100 11.98 -7.69 -19.98
N LYS A 101 12.56 -7.63 -18.77
CA LYS A 101 14.01 -7.57 -18.60
C LYS A 101 14.70 -8.85 -19.11
N THR A 102 14.09 -10.02 -18.96
CA THR A 102 14.67 -11.26 -19.51
C THR A 102 14.57 -11.29 -21.02
N GLU A 103 13.43 -10.96 -21.63
CA GLU A 103 13.32 -10.96 -23.11
C GLU A 103 14.10 -9.82 -23.76
N ILE A 104 14.17 -8.64 -23.16
CA ILE A 104 14.93 -7.51 -23.71
C ILE A 104 16.43 -7.74 -23.55
N GLU A 105 16.93 -8.26 -22.42
CA GLU A 105 18.35 -8.63 -22.28
C GLU A 105 18.73 -9.81 -23.17
N ASP A 106 17.84 -10.78 -23.35
CA ASP A 106 18.04 -11.96 -24.21
C ASP A 106 17.93 -11.62 -25.71
N VAL A 107 17.17 -10.57 -26.06
CA VAL A 107 17.15 -10.01 -27.43
C VAL A 107 18.37 -9.11 -27.64
N LEU A 108 18.72 -8.23 -26.69
CA LEU A 108 19.90 -7.37 -26.77
C LEU A 108 21.21 -8.16 -26.88
N SER A 109 21.31 -9.32 -26.20
CA SER A 109 22.48 -10.21 -26.29
C SER A 109 22.50 -11.06 -27.57
N LYS A 110 21.34 -11.23 -28.23
CA LYS A 110 21.24 -11.88 -29.55
C LYS A 110 21.49 -10.92 -30.71
N LEU A 111 21.42 -9.61 -30.50
CA LEU A 111 21.92 -8.64 -31.46
C LEU A 111 23.45 -8.68 -31.41
N SER A 112 24.04 -9.39 -32.38
CA SER A 112 25.47 -9.36 -32.63
C SER A 112 25.91 -7.96 -33.06
N ASP A 113 27.13 -7.55 -32.70
CA ASP A 113 27.75 -6.31 -33.21
C ASP A 113 27.72 -6.26 -34.75
N ALA A 114 27.76 -7.43 -35.42
CA ALA A 114 27.65 -7.53 -36.87
C ALA A 114 26.26 -7.12 -37.41
N ASP A 115 25.20 -7.33 -36.64
CA ASP A 115 23.84 -6.94 -37.03
C ASP A 115 23.61 -5.44 -36.80
N LEU A 116 24.22 -4.88 -35.75
CA LEU A 116 24.26 -3.42 -35.54
C LEU A 116 25.02 -2.71 -36.66
N GLU A 117 26.16 -3.25 -37.10
CA GLU A 117 26.92 -2.69 -38.22
C GLU A 117 26.14 -2.76 -39.54
N LYS A 118 25.38 -3.84 -39.78
CA LYS A 118 24.48 -3.93 -40.95
C LYS A 118 23.41 -2.85 -40.92
N ILE A 119 22.74 -2.67 -39.78
CA ILE A 119 21.70 -1.63 -39.61
C ILE A 119 22.32 -0.24 -39.80
N LEU A 120 23.52 0.00 -39.26
CA LEU A 120 24.21 1.28 -39.39
C LEU A 120 24.62 1.57 -40.85
N ASN A 121 25.01 0.54 -41.59
CA ASN A 121 25.35 0.65 -43.00
C ASN A 121 24.11 0.83 -43.88
N GLU A 122 22.98 0.18 -43.57
CA GLU A 122 21.69 0.44 -44.25
C GLU A 122 21.18 1.86 -44.02
N LEU A 123 21.29 2.38 -42.79
CA LEU A 123 20.91 3.76 -42.47
C LEU A 123 21.80 4.80 -43.17
N LYS A 124 23.11 4.54 -43.26
CA LYS A 124 24.05 5.37 -44.04
C LYS A 124 23.75 5.32 -45.54
N LYS A 125 23.23 4.20 -46.05
CA LYS A 125 22.83 4.06 -47.45
C LYS A 125 21.54 4.84 -47.73
N GLN A 126 20.55 4.76 -46.83
CA GLN A 126 19.28 5.52 -46.96
C GLN A 126 19.46 7.04 -46.79
N THR A 127 20.40 7.49 -45.96
CA THR A 127 20.71 8.92 -45.81
C THR A 127 21.49 9.51 -47.00
N ASN A 128 22.09 8.69 -47.85
CA ASN A 128 22.79 9.14 -49.06
C ASN A 128 21.97 9.04 -50.35
N GLU A 129 20.87 8.27 -50.39
CA GLU A 129 19.98 8.21 -51.56
C GLU A 129 18.92 9.33 -51.58
N GLY A 130 18.77 10.09 -50.49
CA GLY A 130 17.85 11.23 -50.38
C GLY A 130 18.43 12.60 -50.75
N ASN A 131 19.68 12.68 -51.21
CA ASN A 131 20.29 13.94 -51.64
C ASN A 131 20.87 13.80 -53.07
N LYS A 132 19.97 13.65 -54.05
CA LYS A 132 20.25 13.92 -55.45
C LYS A 132 19.02 14.49 -56.13
#